data_AF-A0A4Y9JRK9-F1
#
_entry.id   AF-A0A4Y9JRK9-F1
#
_cell.length_a   1.000
_cell.length_b   1.000
_cell.length_c   1.000
_cell.angle_alpha   90.00
_cell.angle_beta   90.00
_cell.angle_gamma   90.00
#
_symmetry.space_group_name_H-M   'P 1'
#
loop_
_entity.id
_entity.type
_entity.pdbx_description
1 polymer ?
#
loop_
_entity_poly.entity_id
_entity_poly.type
_entity_poly.pdbx_seq_one_letter_code
_entity_poly.pdbx_strand_id
1 'polypeptide(L)'
;MKKLLVLPLFLVLLSSCGISPQEMRNLPKQVYSSDKSRDELKSCLLDKLDEFRPDRISVNDFSDKTEIFIGAVQAGKLRNHYLFSIQNKQILLSKYDGYYTPLSINEAIGYIQSCSK
;
A
#
# COMPACT_ATOMS: atom_id res chain seq x y z
N MET A 1 -8.44 -45.65 28.43
CA MET A 1 -7.25 -44.79 28.35
C MET A 1 -7.55 -43.61 27.43
N LYS A 2 -7.84 -42.43 27.99
CA LYS A 2 -8.12 -41.21 27.22
C LYS A 2 -6.79 -40.62 26.74
N LYS A 3 -6.50 -40.70 25.44
CA LYS A 3 -5.43 -39.91 24.82
C LYS A 3 -6.05 -38.66 24.22
N LEU A 4 -6.16 -37.62 25.04
CA LEU A 4 -6.30 -36.25 24.53
C LEU A 4 -4.94 -35.84 23.96
N LEU A 5 -4.78 -35.97 22.65
CA LEU A 5 -3.75 -35.22 21.94
C LEU A 5 -4.33 -33.84 21.65
N VAL A 6 -4.20 -32.96 22.65
CA VAL A 6 -4.29 -31.52 22.44
C VAL A 6 -3.11 -31.20 21.53
N LEU A 7 -3.40 -30.85 20.27
CA LEU A 7 -2.43 -30.23 19.37
C LEU A 7 -2.78 -28.73 19.36
N PRO A 8 -2.29 -27.92 20.32
CA PRO A 8 -2.58 -26.51 20.29
C PRO A 8 -1.59 -25.82 19.35
N LEU A 9 -2.07 -24.80 18.65
CA LEU A 9 -1.27 -23.63 18.28
C LEU A 9 -0.37 -23.69 17.02
N PHE A 10 -0.82 -24.31 15.92
CA PHE A 10 -0.23 -24.02 14.59
C PHE A 10 -1.07 -23.06 13.72
N LEU A 11 -2.10 -22.43 14.28
CA LEU A 11 -3.06 -21.60 13.52
C LEU A 11 -2.97 -20.09 13.77
N VAL A 12 -2.00 -19.61 14.56
CA VAL A 12 -1.91 -18.19 14.97
C VAL A 12 -0.73 -17.43 14.33
N LEU A 13 0.05 -18.03 13.44
CA LEU A 13 1.23 -17.37 12.83
C LEU A 13 1.14 -17.09 11.33
N LEU A 14 -0.02 -17.26 10.70
CA LEU A 14 -0.23 -16.81 9.31
C LEU A 14 -0.82 -15.39 9.21
N SER A 15 -1.18 -14.77 10.34
CA SER A 15 -1.71 -13.42 10.39
C SER A 15 -0.59 -12.38 10.36
N SER A 16 -0.08 -12.10 9.16
CA SER A 16 0.05 -10.74 8.59
C SER A 16 1.07 -10.69 7.44
N CYS A 17 0.97 -11.63 6.48
CA CYS A 17 1.59 -11.37 5.18
C CYS A 17 0.80 -10.24 4.51
N GLY A 18 1.47 -9.27 3.88
CA GLY A 18 0.76 -8.19 3.17
C GLY A 18 -0.22 -8.75 2.13
N ILE A 19 -1.15 -7.91 1.67
CA ILE A 19 -2.30 -8.38 0.89
C ILE A 19 -2.09 -8.28 -0.62
N SER A 20 -2.93 -8.95 -1.40
CA SER A 20 -2.91 -8.85 -2.86
C SER A 20 -3.37 -7.46 -3.35
N PRO A 21 -3.04 -7.05 -4.59
CA PRO A 21 -3.51 -5.78 -5.14
C PRO A 21 -5.05 -5.67 -5.16
N GLN A 22 -5.76 -6.78 -5.38
CA GLN A 22 -7.22 -6.79 -5.41
C GLN A 22 -7.81 -6.54 -4.02
N GLU A 23 -7.29 -7.19 -2.99
CA GLU A 23 -7.69 -6.94 -1.60
C GLU A 23 -7.39 -5.49 -1.21
N MET A 24 -6.23 -4.96 -1.61
CA MET A 24 -5.81 -3.59 -1.32
C MET A 24 -6.76 -2.53 -1.90
N ARG A 25 -7.26 -2.74 -3.12
CA ARG A 25 -8.25 -1.84 -3.76
C ARG A 25 -9.59 -1.80 -3.03
N ASN A 26 -9.93 -2.85 -2.30
CA ASN A 26 -11.19 -2.99 -1.57
C ASN A 26 -11.13 -2.37 -0.15
N LEU A 27 -9.96 -1.94 0.30
CA LEU A 27 -9.81 -1.27 1.59
C LEU A 27 -10.45 0.13 1.59
N PRO A 28 -10.79 0.67 2.78
CA PRO A 28 -11.16 2.07 2.93
C PRO A 28 -10.12 3.01 2.34
N LYS A 29 -10.59 4.15 1.84
CA LYS A 29 -9.76 5.15 1.16
C LYS A 29 -9.87 6.49 1.89
N GLN A 30 -8.74 7.05 2.27
CA GLN A 30 -8.65 8.45 2.68
C GLN A 30 -8.41 9.30 1.44
N VAL A 31 -9.20 10.35 1.26
CA VAL A 31 -9.19 11.17 0.04
C VAL A 31 -8.52 12.51 0.31
N TYR A 32 -7.58 12.89 -0.55
CA TYR A 32 -6.86 14.15 -0.49
C TYR A 32 -7.00 14.88 -1.84
N SER A 33 -7.69 16.01 -1.83
CA SER A 33 -7.83 16.87 -3.01
C SER A 33 -6.57 17.71 -3.23
N SER A 34 -6.33 18.08 -4.49
CA SER A 34 -5.27 18.98 -4.94
C SER A 34 -5.78 19.81 -6.12
N ASP A 35 -5.06 20.86 -6.48
CA ASP A 35 -5.27 21.60 -7.73
C ASP A 35 -4.41 21.09 -8.89
N LYS A 36 -3.40 20.25 -8.60
CA LYS A 36 -2.45 19.69 -9.57
C LYS A 36 -3.07 18.59 -10.42
N SER A 37 -2.52 18.42 -11.61
CA SER A 37 -2.90 17.34 -12.52
C SER A 37 -2.45 15.96 -12.00
N ARG A 38 -3.07 14.90 -12.53
CA ARG A 38 -2.70 13.51 -12.22
C ARG A 38 -1.21 13.26 -12.45
N ASP A 39 -0.66 13.76 -13.54
CA ASP A 39 0.71 13.48 -13.94
C ASP A 39 1.72 14.24 -13.04
N GLU A 40 1.39 15.47 -12.61
CA GLU A 40 2.17 16.20 -11.60
C GLU A 40 2.17 15.51 -10.24
N LEU A 41 0.99 15.07 -9.79
CA LEU A 41 0.86 14.32 -8.52
C LEU A 41 1.62 13.00 -8.59
N LYS A 42 1.55 12.30 -9.72
CA LYS A 42 2.29 11.05 -9.96
C LYS A 42 3.78 11.28 -9.90
N SER A 43 4.31 12.26 -10.63
CA SER A 43 5.73 12.55 -10.65
C SER A 43 6.24 12.86 -9.24
N CYS A 44 5.56 13.77 -8.53
CA CYS A 44 5.94 14.14 -7.18
C CYS A 44 5.92 12.95 -6.20
N LEU A 45 4.86 12.13 -6.24
CA LEU A 45 4.78 10.96 -5.36
C LEU A 45 5.87 9.94 -5.68
N LEU A 46 6.16 9.68 -6.97
CA LEU A 46 7.21 8.75 -7.34
C LEU A 46 8.59 9.22 -6.89
N ASP A 47 8.87 10.53 -6.92
CA ASP A 47 10.12 11.09 -6.39
C ASP A 47 10.24 10.90 -4.88
N LYS A 48 9.15 11.06 -4.13
CA LYS A 48 9.11 10.80 -2.67
C LYS A 48 9.24 9.33 -2.32
N LEU A 49 8.85 8.44 -3.23
CA LEU A 49 8.82 7.00 -3.03
C LEU A 49 10.00 6.27 -3.69
N ASP A 50 10.99 7.00 -4.19
CA ASP A 50 12.09 6.42 -4.97
C ASP A 50 12.93 5.42 -4.15
N GLU A 51 13.03 5.62 -2.83
CA GLU A 51 13.72 4.69 -1.92
C GLU A 51 13.12 3.26 -1.89
N PHE A 52 11.87 3.10 -2.34
CA PHE A 52 11.19 1.80 -2.41
C PHE A 52 11.45 1.08 -3.75
N ARG A 53 12.09 1.72 -4.72
CA ARG A 53 12.43 1.08 -6.00
C ARG A 53 13.64 0.15 -5.90
N PRO A 54 13.73 -0.82 -6.82
CA PRO A 54 12.66 -1.27 -7.72
C PRO A 54 11.70 -2.27 -7.06
N ASP A 55 12.14 -2.94 -5.99
CA ASP A 55 11.53 -4.20 -5.54
C ASP A 55 10.32 -4.04 -4.63
N ARG A 56 10.13 -2.86 -4.05
CA ARG A 56 9.08 -2.59 -3.04
C ARG A 56 7.97 -1.71 -3.56
N ILE A 57 8.00 -1.36 -4.85
CA ILE A 57 6.98 -0.55 -5.50
C ILE A 57 6.44 -1.25 -6.75
N SER A 58 5.14 -1.09 -7.01
CA SER A 58 4.53 -1.45 -8.30
C SER A 58 3.68 -0.29 -8.76
N VAL A 59 3.90 0.17 -9.99
CA VAL A 59 3.15 1.28 -10.58
C VAL A 59 2.30 0.73 -11.71
N ASN A 60 0.99 0.94 -11.62
CA ASN A 60 0.03 0.56 -12.66
C ASN A 60 -0.65 1.81 -13.18
N ASP A 61 -0.47 2.11 -14.46
CA ASP A 61 -1.11 3.23 -15.12
C ASP A 61 -2.35 2.78 -15.89
N PHE A 62 -3.46 3.48 -15.66
CA PHE A 62 -4.73 3.31 -16.36
C PHE A 62 -5.10 4.64 -17.05
N SER A 63 -6.11 4.61 -17.92
CA SER A 63 -6.54 5.81 -18.66
C SER A 63 -6.99 6.93 -17.73
N ASP A 64 -7.67 6.60 -16.63
CA ASP A 64 -8.33 7.52 -15.70
C ASP A 64 -7.61 7.67 -14.35
N LYS A 65 -6.68 6.76 -14.02
CA LYS A 65 -5.97 6.76 -12.74
C LYS A 65 -4.58 6.13 -12.81
N THR A 66 -3.74 6.43 -11.82
CA THR A 66 -2.48 5.74 -11.57
C THR A 66 -2.53 5.11 -10.19
N GLU A 67 -2.18 3.83 -10.07
CA GLU A 67 -2.05 3.12 -8.80
C GLU A 67 -0.57 2.87 -8.48
N ILE A 68 -0.13 3.32 -7.31
CA ILE A 68 1.21 3.07 -6.79
C ILE A 68 1.06 2.20 -5.54
N PHE A 69 1.50 0.96 -5.64
CA PHE A 69 1.54 0.01 -4.53
C PHE A 69 2.90 0.04 -3.86
N ILE A 70 2.91 0.05 -2.53
CA ILE A 70 4.14 -0.15 -1.73
C ILE A 70 3.99 -1.42 -0.92
N GLY A 71 5.04 -2.23 -0.93
CA GLY A 71 5.02 -3.54 -0.28
C GLY A 71 6.40 -4.09 0.05
N ALA A 72 6.44 -5.39 0.31
CA ALA A 72 7.67 -6.16 0.42
C ALA A 72 7.56 -7.45 -0.39
N VAL A 73 8.67 -7.89 -0.97
CA VAL A 73 8.72 -9.18 -1.68
C VAL A 73 8.76 -10.29 -0.64
N GLN A 74 7.74 -11.15 -0.64
CA GLN A 74 7.66 -12.33 0.21
C GLN A 74 7.36 -13.54 -0.67
N ALA A 75 8.22 -14.56 -0.62
CA ALA A 75 8.14 -15.75 -1.46
C ALA A 75 7.98 -15.43 -2.97
N GLY A 76 8.75 -14.45 -3.46
CA GLY A 76 8.74 -14.03 -4.87
C GLY A 76 7.53 -13.20 -5.31
N LYS A 77 6.67 -12.77 -4.38
CA LYS A 77 5.50 -11.93 -4.69
C LYS A 77 5.52 -10.64 -3.88
N LEU A 78 5.17 -9.52 -4.51
CA LEU A 78 4.97 -8.26 -3.79
C LEU A 78 3.70 -8.36 -2.93
N ARG A 79 3.87 -8.20 -1.62
CA ARG A 79 2.80 -8.15 -0.63
C ARG A 79 2.57 -6.70 -0.26
N ASN A 80 1.35 -6.21 -0.48
CA ASN A 80 1.05 -4.77 -0.47
C ASN A 80 0.62 -4.32 0.92
N HIS A 81 1.08 -3.12 1.28
CA HIS A 81 0.78 -2.46 2.55
C HIS A 81 0.18 -1.07 2.35
N TYR A 82 0.55 -0.38 1.27
CA TYR A 82 -0.02 0.90 0.87
C TYR A 82 -0.43 0.89 -0.60
N LEU A 83 -1.47 1.67 -0.89
CA LEU A 83 -1.94 1.97 -2.22
C LEU A 83 -2.24 3.47 -2.28
N PHE A 84 -1.49 4.16 -3.15
CA PHE A 84 -1.77 5.52 -3.56
C PHE A 84 -2.46 5.46 -4.92
N SER A 85 -3.74 5.78 -4.97
CA SER A 85 -4.52 5.86 -6.21
C SER A 85 -4.71 7.32 -6.58
N ILE A 86 -4.10 7.75 -7.67
CA ILE A 86 -4.16 9.12 -8.18
C ILE A 86 -5.22 9.15 -9.27
N GLN A 87 -6.29 9.89 -9.07
CA GLN A 87 -7.38 10.03 -10.04
C GLN A 87 -7.79 11.50 -10.12
N ASN A 88 -7.88 12.04 -11.33
CA ASN A 88 -8.12 13.47 -11.55
C ASN A 88 -7.14 14.34 -10.74
N LYS A 89 -7.65 15.18 -9.84
CA LYS A 89 -6.88 16.02 -8.93
C LYS A 89 -6.94 15.53 -7.48
N GLN A 90 -6.97 14.22 -7.28
CA GLN A 90 -7.09 13.59 -5.96
C GLN A 90 -6.08 12.47 -5.81
N ILE A 91 -5.58 12.31 -4.58
CA ILE A 91 -4.86 11.13 -4.13
C ILE A 91 -5.73 10.40 -3.13
N LEU A 92 -5.92 9.09 -3.34
CA LEU A 92 -6.64 8.20 -2.45
C LEU A 92 -5.63 7.25 -1.82
N LEU A 93 -5.57 7.25 -0.49
CA LEU A 93 -4.68 6.42 0.29
C LEU A 93 -5.44 5.27 0.94
N SER A 94 -5.01 4.04 0.66
CA SER A 94 -5.38 2.85 1.43
C SER A 94 -4.16 2.29 2.15
N LYS A 95 -4.39 1.77 3.36
CA LYS A 95 -3.37 1.15 4.22
C LYS A 95 -3.88 -0.20 4.73
N TYR A 96 -3.05 -1.22 4.65
CA TYR A 96 -3.25 -2.49 5.33
C TYR A 96 -2.49 -2.50 6.66
N ASP A 97 -3.20 -2.76 7.75
CA ASP A 97 -2.63 -2.81 9.11
C ASP A 97 -2.01 -4.17 9.42
N GLY A 98 -0.95 -4.51 8.67
CA GLY A 98 -0.11 -5.67 8.92
C GLY A 98 1.07 -5.38 9.85
N TYR A 99 1.81 -6.42 10.26
CA TYR A 99 3.00 -6.29 11.12
C TYR A 99 4.13 -5.52 10.45
N TYR A 100 4.33 -5.72 9.14
CA TYR A 100 5.27 -4.92 8.36
C TYR A 100 4.64 -3.59 7.96
N THR A 101 5.36 -2.50 8.20
CA THR A 101 4.93 -1.14 7.87
C THR A 101 6.09 -0.48 7.12
N PRO A 102 6.03 -0.38 5.77
CA PRO A 102 7.16 0.13 4.97
C PRO A 102 7.44 1.62 5.20
N LEU A 103 6.41 2.37 5.59
CA LEU A 103 6.52 3.75 6.08
C LEU A 103 5.40 4.00 7.08
N SER A 104 5.56 4.92 8.01
CA SER A 104 4.48 5.30 8.93
C SER A 104 3.31 5.95 8.19
N ILE A 105 2.12 5.92 8.78
CA ILE A 105 0.96 6.63 8.22
C ILE A 105 1.20 8.14 8.11
N ASN A 106 1.94 8.72 9.06
CA ASN A 106 2.26 10.15 9.05
C ASN A 106 3.21 10.51 7.92
N GLU A 107 4.20 9.66 7.62
CA GLU A 107 5.06 9.85 6.44
C GLU A 107 4.26 9.76 5.15
N ALA A 108 3.34 8.79 5.03
CA ALA A 108 2.51 8.62 3.84
C ALA A 108 1.66 9.87 3.58
N ILE A 109 1.03 10.38 4.64
CA ILE A 109 0.24 11.61 4.60
C ILE A 109 1.14 12.81 4.31
N GLY A 110 2.33 12.89 4.90
CA GLY A 110 3.30 13.95 4.68
C GLY A 110 3.73 14.05 3.21
N TYR A 111 3.99 12.90 2.56
CA TYR A 111 4.31 12.85 1.14
C TYR A 111 3.14 13.35 0.29
N ILE A 112 1.92 12.86 0.54
CA ILE A 112 0.71 13.33 -0.14
C ILE A 112 0.53 14.84 0.01
N GLN A 113 0.61 15.36 1.24
CA GLN A 113 0.44 16.79 1.50
C GLN A 113 1.53 17.64 0.84
N SER A 114 2.77 17.16 0.79
CA SER A 114 3.85 17.86 0.09
C SER A 114 3.61 17.93 -1.42
N CYS A 115 2.94 16.92 -1.99
CA CYS A 115 2.64 16.85 -3.41
C CYS A 115 1.32 17.56 -3.76
N SER A 116 0.34 17.59 -2.87
CA SER A 116 -0.99 18.14 -3.14
C SER A 116 -1.10 19.66 -2.97
N LYS A 117 -0.16 20.30 -2.28
CA LYS A 117 -0.08 21.77 -2.11
C LYS A 117 0.44 22.48 -3.33
#